data_AF-A0A0A1UI12-F1
#
_entry.id   AF-A0A0A1UI12-F1
#
_cell.length_a   1.000
_cell.length_b   1.000
_cell.length_c   1.000
_cell.angle_alpha   90.00
_cell.angle_beta   90.00
_cell.angle_gamma   90.00
#
_symmetry.space_group_name_H-M   'P 1'
#
loop_
_entity.id
_entity.type
_entity.pdbx_description
1 polymer ?
#
loop_
_entity_poly.entity_id
_entity_poly.type
_entity_poly.pdbx_seq_one_letter_code
_entity_poly.pdbx_strand_id
1 'polypeptide(L)'
;MQVSFAKGSVAYRGQALGGVSFYALGPASQPINDAKVLTFSFAVFFEEGFKFNKGGKLPGLYGGVSDSEATGCSGGRRSNKCWSTRFMWRANGQGEVYTYLPPSGESTNKKAVCSASNAHCNGEYGWSLGRGDWSWKTGQWQTIAQKVTLNTPGQADGSIITYYNGAVVSDAKDIIVRASADSVPRGAMVQTFFGGHDATWASPQDQKLWFSDFSMAVLE
;
A
#
# COMPACT_ATOMS: atom_id res chain seq x y z
N MET A 1 14.68 -10.67 -1.38
CA MET A 1 13.97 -10.86 -2.67
C MET A 1 14.37 -9.75 -3.63
N GLN A 2 15.02 -10.07 -4.76
CA GLN A 2 15.31 -9.10 -5.83
C GLN A 2 14.14 -9.04 -6.81
N VAL A 3 13.80 -7.85 -7.30
CA VAL A 3 12.79 -7.64 -8.35
C VAL A 3 13.38 -6.76 -9.45
N SER A 4 13.24 -7.18 -10.70
CA SER A 4 13.70 -6.45 -11.87
C SER A 4 12.53 -5.79 -12.61
N PHE A 5 12.79 -4.64 -13.22
CA PHE A 5 11.90 -3.94 -14.13
C PHE A 5 12.65 -3.70 -15.42
N ALA A 6 12.23 -4.34 -16.51
CA ALA A 6 12.75 -4.01 -17.83
C ALA A 6 12.29 -2.60 -18.24
N LYS A 7 13.08 -1.90 -19.04
CA LYS A 7 12.68 -0.65 -19.68
C LYS A 7 11.36 -0.85 -20.43
N GLY A 8 10.43 0.08 -20.22
CA GLY A 8 9.08 0.00 -20.78
C GLY A 8 8.10 -0.86 -19.97
N SER A 9 8.53 -1.53 -18.90
CA SER A 9 7.61 -2.30 -18.05
C SER A 9 6.65 -1.39 -17.29
N VAL A 10 5.37 -1.73 -17.34
CA VAL A 10 4.26 -1.06 -16.64
C VAL A 10 3.19 -2.08 -16.29
N ALA A 11 2.43 -1.81 -15.23
CA ALA A 11 1.36 -2.67 -14.70
C ALA A 11 0.56 -3.41 -15.78
N TYR A 12 0.58 -4.76 -15.73
CA TYR A 12 -0.26 -5.77 -16.40
C TYR A 12 -0.66 -5.58 -17.89
N ARG A 13 -0.15 -4.56 -18.57
CA ARG A 13 -0.50 -4.17 -19.94
C ARG A 13 0.73 -3.92 -20.82
N GLY A 14 1.93 -3.91 -20.24
CA GLY A 14 3.19 -3.82 -20.97
C GLY A 14 3.66 -5.19 -21.48
N GLN A 15 4.33 -5.20 -22.64
CA GLN A 15 5.03 -6.40 -23.14
C GLN A 15 6.35 -6.65 -22.41
N ALA A 16 6.95 -5.59 -21.85
CA ALA A 16 8.19 -5.68 -21.08
C ALA A 16 7.92 -6.23 -19.67
N LEU A 17 8.67 -7.26 -19.29
CA LEU A 17 8.56 -7.91 -17.98
C LEU A 17 9.05 -6.99 -16.87
N GLY A 18 8.29 -6.91 -15.78
CA GLY A 18 8.73 -6.15 -14.61
C GLY A 18 7.83 -6.33 -13.41
N GLY A 19 8.44 -6.45 -12.24
CA GLY A 19 7.70 -6.54 -10.98
C GLY A 19 7.42 -7.97 -10.51
N VAL A 20 6.61 -8.05 -9.46
CA VAL A 20 6.13 -9.29 -8.85
C VAL A 20 4.75 -9.05 -8.23
N SER A 21 3.93 -10.09 -8.15
CA SER A 21 2.59 -10.03 -7.56
C SER A 21 2.20 -11.35 -6.91
N PHE A 22 2.01 -11.33 -5.60
CA PHE A 22 1.36 -12.40 -4.85
C PHE A 22 0.69 -11.83 -3.60
N TYR A 23 -0.19 -12.62 -2.99
CA TYR A 23 -0.74 -12.35 -1.68
C TYR A 23 -0.10 -13.32 -0.69
N ALA A 24 0.39 -12.78 0.42
CA ALA A 24 0.96 -13.57 1.51
C ALA A 24 -0.01 -13.52 2.69
N LEU A 25 -0.46 -14.69 3.12
CA LEU A 25 -1.24 -14.81 4.35
C LEU A 25 -0.34 -14.47 5.55
N GLY A 26 -0.97 -14.13 6.69
CA GLY A 26 -0.25 -13.94 7.95
C GLY A 26 0.50 -15.20 8.41
N PRO A 27 1.38 -15.10 9.42
CA PRO A 27 2.11 -16.25 9.95
C PRO A 27 1.13 -17.34 10.41
N ALA A 28 1.35 -18.60 10.00
CA ALA A 28 0.46 -19.70 10.36
C ALA A 28 0.35 -19.92 11.89
N SER A 29 1.40 -19.56 12.63
CA SER A 29 1.45 -19.62 14.10
C SER A 29 0.70 -18.50 14.80
N GLN A 30 0.30 -17.44 14.08
CA GLN A 30 -0.39 -16.28 14.63
C GLN A 30 -1.51 -15.85 13.67
N PRO A 31 -2.70 -16.47 13.79
CA PRO A 31 -3.87 -16.06 13.00
C PRO A 31 -4.15 -14.57 13.15
N ILE A 32 -4.40 -13.90 12.03
CA ILE A 32 -4.58 -12.45 11.97
C ILE A 32 -6.04 -12.02 11.79
N ASN A 33 -6.96 -12.97 11.61
CA ASN A 33 -8.34 -12.68 11.25
C ASN A 33 -9.11 -11.99 12.38
N ASP A 34 -8.72 -12.23 13.65
CA ASP A 34 -9.36 -11.60 14.80
C ASP A 34 -8.65 -10.30 15.24
N ALA A 35 -7.57 -9.92 14.56
CA ALA A 35 -6.77 -8.77 14.93
C ALA A 35 -7.51 -7.47 14.66
N LYS A 36 -7.55 -6.61 15.68
CA LYS A 36 -8.00 -5.22 15.58
C LYS A 36 -6.86 -4.28 15.20
N VAL A 37 -5.63 -4.57 15.61
CA VAL A 37 -4.45 -3.77 15.30
C VAL A 37 -3.35 -4.65 14.73
N LEU A 38 -2.86 -4.29 13.55
CA LEU A 38 -1.80 -5.03 12.85
C LEU A 38 -0.70 -4.10 12.41
N THR A 39 0.52 -4.62 12.40
CA THR A 39 1.65 -3.98 11.73
C THR A 39 2.15 -4.85 10.59
N PHE A 40 2.60 -4.20 9.52
CA PHE A 40 3.35 -4.82 8.43
C PHE A 40 4.52 -3.94 8.05
N SER A 41 5.70 -4.53 7.94
CA SER A 41 6.94 -3.84 7.59
C SER A 41 7.78 -4.63 6.60
N PHE A 42 8.68 -3.91 5.93
CA PHE A 42 9.75 -4.49 5.12
C PHE A 42 10.90 -3.49 5.00
N ALA A 43 12.09 -4.01 4.70
CA ALA A 43 13.21 -3.21 4.21
C ALA A 43 13.19 -3.21 2.67
N VAL A 44 13.51 -2.07 2.07
CA VAL A 44 13.62 -1.89 0.61
C VAL A 44 14.92 -1.18 0.25
N PHE A 45 15.55 -1.65 -0.83
CA PHE A 45 16.69 -1.01 -1.47
C PHE A 45 16.31 -0.72 -2.91
N PHE A 46 16.26 0.56 -3.29
CA PHE A 46 16.22 0.95 -4.70
C PHE A 46 17.66 1.03 -5.20
N GLU A 47 17.97 0.45 -6.36
CA GLU A 47 19.34 0.52 -6.89
C GLU A 47 19.84 1.97 -7.00
N GLU A 48 21.15 2.17 -6.94
CA GLU A 48 21.72 3.49 -7.15
C GLU A 48 21.30 4.04 -8.53
N GLY A 49 20.85 5.29 -8.55
CA GLY A 49 20.36 5.93 -9.76
C GLY A 49 18.96 5.48 -10.25
N PHE A 50 18.23 4.66 -9.47
CA PHE A 50 16.85 4.26 -9.77
C PHE A 50 15.98 5.46 -10.17
N LYS A 51 15.25 5.32 -11.28
CA LYS A 51 14.40 6.35 -11.85
C LYS A 51 12.93 6.06 -11.52
N PHE A 52 12.43 6.75 -10.50
CA PHE A 52 11.06 6.58 -9.99
C PHE A 52 9.95 6.90 -11.00
N ASN A 53 10.25 7.66 -12.06
CA ASN A 53 9.29 8.16 -13.05
C ASN A 53 8.06 8.79 -12.37
N LYS A 54 6.83 8.41 -12.74
CA LYS A 54 5.59 8.92 -12.11
C LYS A 54 5.19 8.15 -10.85
N GLY A 55 5.67 6.92 -10.70
CA GLY A 55 5.41 6.10 -9.53
C GLY A 55 5.24 4.61 -9.82
N GLY A 56 5.03 3.86 -8.74
CA GLY A 56 4.81 2.43 -8.78
C GLY A 56 4.42 1.88 -7.41
N LYS A 57 4.04 0.60 -7.38
CA LYS A 57 3.52 -0.06 -6.20
C LYS A 57 4.60 -0.66 -5.33
N LEU A 58 4.34 -0.67 -4.04
CA LEU A 58 5.09 -1.40 -3.03
C LEU A 58 4.10 -2.22 -2.18
N PRO A 59 4.60 -3.24 -1.45
CA PRO A 59 3.77 -4.11 -0.61
C PRO A 59 2.97 -3.34 0.45
N GLY A 60 1.88 -3.92 0.94
CA GLY A 60 1.16 -3.44 2.11
C GLY A 60 0.02 -4.34 2.53
N LEU A 61 -0.73 -3.95 3.55
CA LEU A 61 -1.81 -4.77 4.12
C LEU A 61 -3.06 -4.80 3.22
N TYR A 62 -3.82 -5.89 3.35
CA TYR A 62 -5.15 -6.03 2.76
C TYR A 62 -6.08 -6.86 3.65
N GLY A 63 -7.38 -6.70 3.45
CA GLY A 63 -8.40 -7.44 4.17
C GLY A 63 -9.74 -7.48 3.43
N GLY A 64 -10.65 -8.31 3.93
CA GLY A 64 -11.97 -8.49 3.36
C GLY A 64 -12.79 -9.62 3.99
N VAL A 65 -14.05 -9.71 3.56
CA VAL A 65 -15.04 -10.65 4.11
C VAL A 65 -14.78 -12.12 3.72
N SER A 66 -14.02 -12.33 2.64
CA SER A 66 -13.55 -13.62 2.17
C SER A 66 -12.21 -13.43 1.44
N ASP A 67 -11.49 -14.51 1.16
CA ASP A 67 -10.25 -14.43 0.38
C ASP A 67 -10.50 -13.91 -1.04
N SER A 68 -11.63 -14.29 -1.65
CA SER A 68 -12.02 -13.81 -2.98
C SER A 68 -12.30 -12.31 -3.00
N GLU A 69 -13.04 -11.79 -2.03
CA GLU A 69 -13.39 -10.37 -1.93
C GLU A 69 -12.18 -9.52 -1.54
N ALA A 70 -11.34 -10.01 -0.62
CA ALA A 70 -10.18 -9.28 -0.11
C ALA A 70 -9.18 -8.89 -1.21
N THR A 71 -9.04 -9.72 -2.25
CA THR A 71 -8.16 -9.44 -3.40
C THR A 71 -8.78 -8.45 -4.42
N GLY A 72 -10.02 -8.01 -4.20
CA GLY A 72 -10.79 -7.15 -5.10
C GLY A 72 -10.46 -5.66 -5.02
N CYS A 73 -9.95 -5.17 -3.89
CA CYS A 73 -9.74 -3.73 -3.65
C CYS A 73 -8.43 -3.20 -4.27
N SER A 74 -8.38 -3.22 -5.61
CA SER A 74 -7.25 -2.77 -6.43
C SER A 74 -7.66 -2.47 -7.88
N GLY A 75 -6.87 -1.65 -8.57
CA GLY A 75 -7.00 -1.44 -10.02
C GLY A 75 -8.28 -0.70 -10.44
N GLY A 76 -8.73 0.26 -9.62
CA GLY A 76 -9.99 1.00 -9.86
C GLY A 76 -11.23 0.34 -9.23
N ARG A 77 -11.09 -0.88 -8.69
CA ARG A 77 -12.21 -1.58 -8.04
C ARG A 77 -12.23 -1.27 -6.55
N ARG A 78 -13.40 -0.86 -6.06
CA ARG A 78 -13.69 -0.56 -4.65
C ARG A 78 -14.94 -1.29 -4.22
N SER A 79 -14.99 -1.74 -2.98
CA SER A 79 -16.13 -2.47 -2.41
C SER A 79 -16.19 -2.22 -0.90
N ASN A 80 -17.37 -2.33 -0.31
CA ASN A 80 -17.52 -2.35 1.16
C ASN A 80 -16.99 -3.66 1.78
N LYS A 81 -16.69 -4.67 0.95
CA LYS A 81 -16.30 -6.01 1.38
C LYS A 81 -14.78 -6.20 1.50
N CYS A 82 -13.98 -5.21 1.10
CA CYS A 82 -12.52 -5.30 1.13
C CYS A 82 -11.87 -3.94 1.42
N TRP A 83 -10.57 -3.99 1.72
CA TRP A 83 -9.72 -2.81 1.83
C TRP A 83 -8.26 -3.17 1.51
N SER A 84 -7.47 -2.18 1.10
CA SER A 84 -6.01 -2.33 0.95
C SER A 84 -5.26 -1.03 1.24
N THR A 85 -4.04 -1.14 1.77
CA THR A 85 -3.17 -0.03 2.20
C THR A 85 -1.74 -0.24 1.70
N ARG A 86 -1.58 -0.55 0.41
CA ARG A 86 -0.26 -0.70 -0.23
C ARG A 86 0.52 0.61 -0.20
N PHE A 87 1.83 0.54 -0.08
CA PHE A 87 2.67 1.71 -0.31
C PHE A 87 2.81 2.02 -1.82
N MET A 88 3.21 3.24 -2.13
CA MET A 88 3.71 3.62 -3.46
C MET A 88 4.99 4.44 -3.35
N TRP A 89 5.80 4.38 -4.40
CA TRP A 89 6.67 5.51 -4.75
C TRP A 89 6.00 6.38 -5.80
N ARG A 90 6.39 7.64 -5.84
CA ARG A 90 5.97 8.69 -6.78
C ARG A 90 7.20 9.36 -7.37
N ALA A 91 6.96 10.37 -8.21
CA ALA A 91 8.01 11.19 -8.78
C ALA A 91 8.96 11.73 -7.69
N ASN A 92 10.24 11.82 -8.06
CA ASN A 92 11.32 12.27 -7.17
C ASN A 92 11.46 11.45 -5.87
N GLY A 93 10.97 10.21 -5.87
CA GLY A 93 11.07 9.31 -4.72
C GLY A 93 10.06 9.59 -3.62
N GLN A 94 9.09 10.48 -3.80
CA GLN A 94 8.05 10.70 -2.78
C GLN A 94 7.32 9.39 -2.46
N GLY A 95 7.12 9.12 -1.17
CA GLY A 95 6.32 7.97 -0.73
C GLY A 95 4.88 8.35 -0.43
N GLU A 96 3.96 7.37 -0.46
CA GLU A 96 2.60 7.50 0.05
C GLU A 96 2.06 6.13 0.50
N VAL A 97 1.06 6.12 1.38
CA VAL A 97 0.15 4.98 1.53
C VAL A 97 -0.98 5.15 0.53
N TYR A 98 -1.19 4.15 -0.30
CA TYR A 98 -2.19 4.15 -1.35
C TYR A 98 -3.39 3.28 -0.97
N THR A 99 -4.45 3.93 -0.53
CA THR A 99 -5.57 3.27 0.15
C THR A 99 -6.73 2.99 -0.79
N TYR A 100 -7.24 1.77 -0.77
CA TYR A 100 -8.60 1.45 -1.20
C TYR A 100 -9.43 1.21 0.06
N LEU A 101 -10.24 2.21 0.42
CA LEU A 101 -11.13 2.14 1.59
C LEU A 101 -12.59 1.98 1.15
N PRO A 102 -13.45 1.40 2.01
CA PRO A 102 -14.87 1.16 1.74
C PRO A 102 -15.60 2.42 1.24
N PRO A 103 -16.40 2.32 0.15
CA PRO A 103 -17.24 3.42 -0.33
C PRO A 103 -18.20 3.99 0.72
N SER A 104 -18.73 3.15 1.63
CA SER A 104 -19.62 3.57 2.72
C SER A 104 -19.00 4.60 3.68
N GLY A 105 -17.67 4.59 3.82
CA GLY A 105 -16.93 5.55 4.65
C GLY A 105 -16.33 6.72 3.88
N GLU A 106 -16.69 6.91 2.60
CA GLU A 106 -15.95 7.81 1.71
C GLU A 106 -15.86 9.26 2.19
N SER A 107 -16.98 9.85 2.61
CA SER A 107 -17.02 11.24 3.08
C SER A 107 -16.14 11.47 4.30
N THR A 108 -16.10 10.51 5.22
CA THR A 108 -15.25 10.51 6.42
C THR A 108 -13.78 10.31 6.03
N ASN A 109 -13.50 9.23 5.31
CA ASN A 109 -12.14 8.85 4.95
C ASN A 109 -11.43 9.90 4.10
N LYS A 110 -12.13 10.61 3.20
CA LYS A 110 -11.53 11.69 2.42
C LYS A 110 -11.01 12.83 3.32
N LYS A 111 -11.65 13.11 4.46
CA LYS A 111 -11.15 14.14 5.40
C LYS A 111 -9.81 13.73 6.02
N ALA A 112 -9.66 12.44 6.35
CA ALA A 112 -8.44 11.90 6.94
C ALA A 112 -7.31 11.70 5.91
N VAL A 113 -7.64 11.11 4.76
CA VAL A 113 -6.65 10.66 3.75
C VAL A 113 -6.25 11.76 2.77
N CYS A 114 -7.13 12.73 2.51
CA CYS A 114 -6.96 13.71 1.43
C CYS A 114 -6.67 15.12 1.95
N SER A 115 -6.12 15.22 3.16
CA SER A 115 -5.82 16.49 3.82
C SER A 115 -4.55 17.16 3.31
N ALA A 116 -3.62 16.40 2.73
CA ALA A 116 -2.40 16.97 2.13
C ALA A 116 -2.68 17.66 0.79
N SER A 117 -2.01 18.80 0.53
CA SER A 117 -2.21 19.62 -0.67
C SER A 117 -1.89 18.91 -1.99
N ASN A 118 -1.06 17.86 -1.93
CA ASN A 118 -0.68 17.01 -3.07
C ASN A 118 -1.37 15.64 -3.06
N ALA A 119 -2.33 15.41 -2.16
CA ALA A 119 -3.11 14.18 -2.12
C ALA A 119 -3.96 14.03 -3.39
N HIS A 120 -3.99 12.82 -3.95
CA HIS A 120 -4.84 12.51 -5.09
C HIS A 120 -5.96 11.57 -4.64
N CYS A 121 -7.18 12.10 -4.58
CA CYS A 121 -8.38 11.37 -4.11
C CYS A 121 -9.59 11.44 -5.05
N ASN A 122 -9.36 11.92 -6.28
CA ASN A 122 -10.39 12.03 -7.29
C ASN A 122 -10.35 10.79 -8.22
N GLY A 123 -11.51 10.39 -8.72
CA GLY A 123 -11.68 9.24 -9.61
C GLY A 123 -11.83 7.89 -8.88
N GLU A 124 -11.74 6.81 -9.66
CA GLU A 124 -12.06 5.43 -9.22
C GLU A 124 -10.87 4.73 -8.53
N TYR A 125 -9.69 5.33 -8.63
CA TYR A 125 -8.46 4.77 -8.12
C TYR A 125 -8.27 5.06 -6.62
N GLY A 126 -7.31 4.36 -6.01
CA GLY A 126 -6.98 4.53 -4.59
C GLY A 126 -6.54 5.95 -4.25
N TRP A 127 -6.67 6.28 -2.97
CA TRP A 127 -6.38 7.61 -2.43
C TRP A 127 -4.98 7.68 -1.84
N SER A 128 -4.40 8.87 -1.86
CA SER A 128 -3.00 9.08 -1.45
C SER A 128 -2.94 9.66 -0.04
N LEU A 129 -2.59 8.83 0.94
CA LEU A 129 -2.33 9.24 2.31
C LEU A 129 -0.83 9.55 2.48
N GLY A 130 -0.53 10.73 3.02
CA GLY A 130 0.83 11.14 3.40
C GLY A 130 1.82 11.26 2.25
N ARG A 131 1.34 11.65 1.06
CA ARG A 131 2.22 11.77 -0.12
C ARG A 131 3.32 12.79 0.13
N GLY A 132 4.57 12.34 0.04
CA GLY A 132 5.74 13.21 0.18
C GLY A 132 6.13 13.51 1.62
N ASP A 133 5.41 12.99 2.61
CA ASP A 133 5.80 13.06 4.04
C ASP A 133 7.12 12.31 4.28
N TRP A 134 7.46 11.38 3.38
CA TRP A 134 8.80 10.79 3.27
C TRP A 134 9.23 10.68 1.81
N SER A 135 10.53 10.46 1.59
CA SER A 135 11.10 10.25 0.27
C SER A 135 12.09 9.09 0.27
N TRP A 136 11.81 8.11 -0.59
CA TRP A 136 12.69 7.01 -0.92
C TRP A 136 14.01 7.51 -1.47
N LYS A 137 15.09 6.87 -1.04
CA LYS A 137 16.45 7.10 -1.51
C LYS A 137 16.90 5.91 -2.35
N THR A 138 17.86 6.17 -3.22
CA THR A 138 18.53 5.16 -4.05
C THR A 138 19.85 4.78 -3.40
N GLY A 139 20.36 3.58 -3.70
CA GLY A 139 21.66 3.12 -3.24
C GLY A 139 21.77 2.78 -1.74
N GLN A 140 20.65 2.72 -1.00
CA GLN A 140 20.66 2.38 0.42
C GLN A 140 19.38 1.67 0.90
N TRP A 141 19.55 0.81 1.90
CA TRP A 141 18.46 0.13 2.58
C TRP A 141 17.67 1.10 3.44
N GLN A 142 16.36 0.99 3.38
CA GLN A 142 15.41 1.79 4.15
C GLN A 142 14.30 0.89 4.66
N THR A 143 13.79 1.14 5.85
CA THR A 143 12.70 0.37 6.44
C THR A 143 11.41 1.18 6.43
N ILE A 144 10.31 0.54 6.05
CA ILE A 144 8.97 1.12 6.12
C ILE A 144 8.06 0.18 6.91
N ALA A 145 7.17 0.76 7.71
CA ALA A 145 6.11 0.03 8.39
C ALA A 145 4.79 0.79 8.33
N GLN A 146 3.69 0.05 8.36
CA GLN A 146 2.36 0.58 8.62
C GLN A 146 1.78 -0.11 9.85
N LYS A 147 1.17 0.66 10.75
CA LYS A 147 0.26 0.19 11.79
C LYS A 147 -1.16 0.55 11.38
N VAL A 148 -2.00 -0.46 11.18
CA VAL A 148 -3.41 -0.30 10.81
C VAL A 148 -4.27 -0.74 12.00
N THR A 149 -5.10 0.18 12.47
CA THR A 149 -6.15 -0.07 13.47
C THR A 149 -7.48 -0.15 12.75
N LEU A 150 -8.15 -1.29 12.82
CA LEU A 150 -9.50 -1.45 12.28
C LEU A 150 -10.50 -0.69 13.13
N ASN A 151 -11.44 -0.02 12.45
CA ASN A 151 -12.54 0.64 13.12
C ASN A 151 -13.58 -0.38 13.64
N THR A 152 -14.33 0.04 14.65
CA THR A 152 -15.62 -0.56 15.00
C THR A 152 -16.59 -0.31 13.83
N PRO A 153 -17.29 -1.33 13.30
CA PRO A 153 -18.23 -1.12 12.19
C PRO A 153 -19.25 -0.02 12.50
N GLY A 154 -19.40 0.94 11.58
CA GLY A 154 -20.27 2.10 11.75
C GLY A 154 -19.65 3.28 12.51
N GLN A 155 -18.45 3.13 13.09
CA GLN A 155 -17.71 4.20 13.76
C GLN A 155 -16.43 4.55 12.99
N ALA A 156 -15.99 5.79 13.11
CA ALA A 156 -14.75 6.30 12.53
C ALA A 156 -13.66 6.37 13.61
N ASP A 157 -13.29 5.23 14.18
CA ASP A 157 -12.31 5.08 15.27
C ASP A 157 -11.06 4.28 14.83
N GLY A 158 -10.90 4.04 13.52
CA GLY A 158 -9.71 3.40 12.95
C GLY A 158 -8.59 4.39 12.65
N SER A 159 -7.39 3.85 12.39
CA SER A 159 -6.21 4.66 12.11
C SER A 159 -5.19 3.95 11.21
N ILE A 160 -4.34 4.74 10.53
CA ILE A 160 -3.18 4.27 9.78
C ILE A 160 -1.98 5.14 10.16
N ILE A 161 -0.96 4.53 10.77
CA ILE A 161 0.30 5.20 11.10
C ILE A 161 1.41 4.62 10.24
N THR A 162 2.20 5.48 9.61
CA THR A 162 3.35 5.10 8.78
C THR A 162 4.65 5.45 9.47
N TYR A 163 5.57 4.49 9.49
CA TYR A 163 6.91 4.66 10.02
C TYR A 163 7.93 4.49 8.90
N TYR A 164 8.88 5.42 8.78
CA TYR A 164 9.98 5.33 7.83
C TYR A 164 11.29 5.48 8.59
N ASN A 165 12.18 4.48 8.46
CA ASN A 165 13.41 4.33 9.25
C ASN A 165 13.18 4.50 10.77
N GLY A 166 12.07 3.96 11.27
CA GLY A 166 11.71 3.98 12.69
C GLY A 166 11.00 5.25 13.17
N ALA A 167 10.98 6.34 12.39
CA ALA A 167 10.27 7.56 12.74
C ALA A 167 8.84 7.57 12.19
N VAL A 168 7.88 8.11 12.95
CA VAL A 168 6.52 8.37 12.45
C VAL A 168 6.58 9.48 11.40
N VAL A 169 6.13 9.18 10.19
CA VAL A 169 6.07 10.14 9.08
C VAL A 169 4.65 10.53 8.70
N SER A 170 3.66 9.71 9.04
CA SER A 170 2.24 10.01 8.82
C SER A 170 1.39 9.34 9.89
N ASP A 171 0.40 10.03 10.44
CA ASP A 171 -0.56 9.53 11.45
C ASP A 171 -1.96 10.02 11.08
N ALA A 172 -2.73 9.14 10.44
CA ALA A 172 -4.11 9.43 10.04
C ALA A 172 -5.09 8.69 10.94
N LYS A 173 -6.02 9.46 11.52
CA LYS A 173 -7.07 9.03 12.44
C LYS A 173 -8.45 9.22 11.81
N ASP A 174 -9.47 8.79 12.53
CA ASP A 174 -10.86 8.90 12.13
C ASP A 174 -11.15 8.17 10.80
N ILE A 175 -10.51 7.00 10.61
CA ILE A 175 -10.59 6.20 9.39
C ILE A 175 -11.60 5.06 9.56
N ILE A 176 -12.45 4.89 8.57
CA ILE A 176 -13.28 3.71 8.34
C ILE A 176 -12.52 2.76 7.41
N VAL A 177 -11.78 1.81 7.99
CA VAL A 177 -11.01 0.77 7.27
C VAL A 177 -11.93 -0.36 6.77
N ARG A 178 -12.96 -0.72 7.55
CA ARG A 178 -13.92 -1.79 7.25
C ARG A 178 -15.37 -1.35 7.44
N ALA A 179 -16.26 -1.91 6.63
CA ALA A 179 -17.70 -1.66 6.70
C ALA A 179 -18.46 -2.65 7.60
N SER A 180 -17.94 -3.86 7.81
CA SER A 180 -18.55 -4.90 8.65
C SER A 180 -17.49 -5.64 9.47
N ALA A 181 -17.92 -6.31 10.55
CA ALA A 181 -17.04 -7.12 11.40
C ALA A 181 -16.43 -8.31 10.64
N ASP A 182 -17.16 -8.85 9.65
CA ASP A 182 -16.69 -9.95 8.79
C ASP A 182 -15.47 -9.56 7.93
N SER A 183 -15.29 -8.26 7.67
CA SER A 183 -14.15 -7.75 6.92
C SER A 183 -12.92 -7.70 7.83
N VAL A 184 -12.12 -8.76 7.75
CA VAL A 184 -10.96 -9.01 8.59
C VAL A 184 -9.65 -8.84 7.82
N PRO A 185 -8.50 -8.65 8.49
CA PRO A 185 -7.18 -8.69 7.86
C PRO A 185 -6.95 -10.06 7.22
N ARG A 186 -6.34 -10.08 6.03
CA ARG A 186 -6.02 -11.32 5.31
C ARG A 186 -4.53 -11.50 5.05
N GLY A 187 -3.75 -10.43 5.11
CA GLY A 187 -2.30 -10.49 5.13
C GLY A 187 -1.67 -9.33 4.35
N ALA A 188 -0.60 -9.63 3.61
CA ALA A 188 0.13 -8.68 2.80
C ALA A 188 -0.13 -8.89 1.30
N MET A 189 -0.50 -7.81 0.62
CA MET A 189 -0.56 -7.73 -0.83
C MET A 189 0.82 -7.34 -1.36
N VAL A 190 1.67 -8.34 -1.59
CA VAL A 190 3.06 -8.15 -2.03
C VAL A 190 3.08 -7.95 -3.54
N GLN A 191 2.95 -6.69 -3.92
CA GLN A 191 2.95 -6.27 -5.32
C GLN A 191 3.91 -5.11 -5.52
N THR A 192 4.77 -5.25 -6.51
CA THR A 192 5.57 -4.13 -7.00
C THR A 192 5.65 -4.12 -8.51
N PHE A 193 5.47 -2.93 -9.09
CA PHE A 193 5.50 -2.66 -10.52
C PHE A 193 5.51 -1.15 -10.72
N PHE A 194 6.15 -0.69 -11.80
CA PHE A 194 5.89 0.65 -12.35
C PHE A 194 4.43 0.71 -12.78
N GLY A 195 3.71 1.75 -12.39
CA GLY A 195 2.27 1.63 -12.41
C GLY A 195 1.49 2.92 -12.32
N GLY A 196 0.28 2.78 -12.81
CA GLY A 196 -0.49 3.72 -13.61
C GLY A 196 -1.13 2.86 -14.72
N HIS A 197 -1.93 3.43 -15.59
CA HIS A 197 -2.72 2.64 -16.55
C HIS A 197 -2.25 2.79 -18.01
N ASP A 198 -1.15 3.52 -18.23
CA ASP A 198 -0.63 3.89 -19.54
C ASP A 198 0.92 3.88 -19.58
N ALA A 199 1.47 3.92 -20.80
CA ALA A 199 2.92 3.82 -21.05
C ALA A 199 3.76 4.96 -20.44
N THR A 200 3.17 6.10 -20.09
CA THR A 200 3.91 7.22 -19.48
C THR A 200 4.36 6.91 -18.05
N TRP A 201 3.85 5.85 -17.44
CA TRP A 201 4.26 5.35 -16.13
C TRP A 201 5.36 4.30 -16.18
N ALA A 202 5.74 3.85 -17.38
CA ALA A 202 6.66 2.75 -17.54
C ALA A 202 8.04 3.01 -16.94
N SER A 203 8.75 1.93 -16.59
CA SER A 203 10.15 2.02 -16.19
C SER A 203 10.98 2.66 -17.31
N PRO A 204 11.68 3.78 -17.08
CA PRO A 204 12.43 4.47 -18.14
C PRO A 204 13.73 3.75 -18.54
N GLN A 205 14.20 2.82 -17.71
CA GLN A 205 15.41 2.02 -17.91
C GLN A 205 15.23 0.62 -17.31
N ASP A 206 16.18 -0.27 -17.58
CA ASP A 206 16.30 -1.50 -16.82
C ASP A 206 16.77 -1.16 -15.41
N GLN A 207 16.01 -1.58 -14.40
CA GLN A 207 16.34 -1.26 -13.02
C GLN A 207 15.81 -2.27 -12.03
N LYS A 208 16.39 -2.29 -10.84
CA LYS A 208 16.07 -3.27 -9.79
C LYS A 208 15.75 -2.60 -8.47
N LEU A 209 15.01 -3.34 -7.66
CA LEU A 209 14.93 -3.12 -6.23
C LEU A 209 15.05 -4.44 -5.49
N TRP A 210 15.35 -4.37 -4.20
CA TRP A 210 15.40 -5.51 -3.31
C TRP A 210 14.48 -5.27 -2.12
N PHE A 211 13.81 -6.32 -1.70
CA PHE A 211 13.13 -6.38 -0.42
C PHE A 211 13.84 -7.33 0.53
N SER A 212 13.83 -7.00 1.80
CA SER A 212 14.25 -7.86 2.91
C SER A 212 13.30 -7.67 4.10
N ASP A 213 13.39 -8.55 5.10
CA ASP A 213 12.80 -8.34 6.42
C ASP A 213 11.29 -8.06 6.41
N PHE A 214 10.56 -8.79 5.56
CA PHE A 214 9.10 -8.81 5.62
C PHE A 214 8.67 -9.30 7.01
N SER A 215 7.90 -8.48 7.72
CA SER A 215 7.41 -8.80 9.04
C SER A 215 5.97 -8.34 9.21
N MET A 216 5.21 -9.11 9.97
CA MET A 216 3.82 -8.84 10.31
C MET A 216 3.59 -9.26 11.76
N ALA A 217 2.84 -8.45 12.51
CA ALA A 217 2.46 -8.80 13.88
C ALA A 217 1.05 -8.29 14.20
N VAL A 218 0.34 -9.06 15.01
CA VAL A 218 -0.89 -8.64 15.69
C VAL A 218 -0.48 -7.90 16.97
N LEU A 219 -1.04 -6.70 17.17
CA LEU A 219 -0.79 -5.87 18.34
C LEU A 219 -2.00 -5.80 19.29
N GLU A 220 -3.19 -6.05 18.76
CA GLU A 220 -4.47 -6.18 19.48
C GLU A 220 -5.44 -7.01 18.62
#